data_AF-A0A8B6CJV9-F1
#
_entry.id   AF-A0A8B6CJV9-F1
#
_cell.length_a   1.000
_cell.length_b   1.000
_cell.length_c   1.000
_cell.angle_alpha   90.00
_cell.angle_beta   90.00
_cell.angle_gamma   90.00
#
_symmetry.space_group_name_H-M   'P 1'
#
loop_
_entity.id
_entity.type
_entity.pdbx_description
1 polymer ?
#
loop_
_entity_poly.entity_id
_entity_poly.type
_entity_poly.pdbx_seq_one_letter_code
_entity_poly.pdbx_strand_id
1 'polypeptide(L)' 'SPDSAWIGGHDSQRESSFVWESDNSPLTYTDWASGEPNNEFNNEYCLQLRKSVDYKWNDYLCTYSRSYICEKQ' A
#
# COMPACT_ATOMS: atom_id res chain seq x y z
N SER A 1 10.70 -6.85 -2.80
CA SER A 1 11.72 -7.34 -1.87
C SER A 1 11.13 -8.44 -1.00
N PRO A 2 11.86 -9.49 -0.59
CA PRO A 2 11.40 -10.46 0.40
C PRO A 2 11.03 -9.80 1.75
N ASP A 3 11.49 -8.57 1.99
CA ASP A 3 11.26 -7.84 3.25
C ASP A 3 10.19 -6.73 3.15
N SER A 4 9.23 -6.83 2.23
CA SER A 4 8.08 -5.91 2.19
C SER A 4 6.88 -6.52 2.92
N ALA A 5 6.08 -5.69 3.58
CA ALA A 5 4.86 -6.11 4.26
C ALA A 5 3.64 -5.32 3.78
N TRP A 6 2.51 -6.01 3.63
CA TRP A 6 1.23 -5.35 3.38
C TRP A 6 0.75 -4.59 4.61
N ILE A 7 0.18 -3.41 4.39
CA ILE A 7 -0.61 -2.66 5.35
C ILE A 7 -2.01 -2.44 4.78
N GLY A 8 -2.97 -2.03 5.61
CA GLY A 8 -4.39 -2.03 5.25
C GLY A 8 -4.83 -1.03 4.17
N GLY A 9 -3.92 -0.32 3.51
CA GLY A 9 -4.28 0.65 2.48
C GLY A 9 -4.56 -0.01 1.13
N HIS A 10 -5.62 0.39 0.44
CA HIS A 10 -5.94 -0.11 -0.91
C HIS A 10 -6.70 0.92 -1.76
N ASP A 11 -6.58 0.81 -3.08
CA ASP A 11 -7.40 1.51 -4.10
C ASP A 11 -8.17 0.46 -4.92
N SER A 12 -9.05 -0.28 -4.26
CA SER A 12 -9.81 -1.37 -4.90
C SER A 12 -10.85 -0.85 -5.91
N GLN A 13 -11.27 0.40 -5.78
CA GLN A 13 -12.20 1.06 -6.69
C GLN A 13 -11.52 1.60 -7.95
N ARG A 14 -10.18 1.66 -7.98
CA ARG A 14 -9.38 2.15 -9.12
C ARG A 14 -9.69 3.61 -9.47
N GLU A 15 -9.90 4.41 -8.44
CA GLU A 15 -10.25 5.82 -8.54
C GLU A 15 -9.04 6.73 -8.22
N SER A 16 -7.83 6.13 -8.16
CA SER A 16 -6.59 6.81 -7.75
C SER A 16 -6.68 7.38 -6.32
N SER A 17 -7.47 6.73 -5.47
CA SER A 17 -7.77 7.17 -4.10
C SER A 17 -7.70 6.00 -3.14
N PHE A 18 -6.66 5.98 -2.30
CA PHE A 18 -6.48 4.93 -1.30
C PHE A 18 -7.34 5.17 -0.06
N VAL A 19 -7.87 4.09 0.48
CA VAL A 19 -8.60 4.04 1.77
C VAL A 19 -8.02 2.96 2.68
N TRP A 20 -8.30 3.05 3.98
CA TRP A 20 -7.98 2.01 4.94
C TRP A 20 -9.06 0.92 4.98
N GLU A 21 -8.65 -0.34 4.87
CA GLU A 21 -9.53 -1.52 4.92
C GLU A 21 -10.35 -1.60 6.23
N SER A 22 -9.85 -1.01 7.32
CA SER A 22 -10.52 -1.05 8.63
C SER A 22 -11.87 -0.35 8.66
N ASP A 23 -12.01 0.77 7.95
CA ASP A 23 -13.17 1.67 8.05
C ASP A 23 -13.52 2.42 6.76
N ASN A 24 -12.83 2.12 5.65
CA ASN A 24 -12.91 2.84 4.38
C ASN A 24 -12.60 4.34 4.48
N SER A 25 -11.91 4.78 5.54
CA SER A 25 -11.50 6.18 5.65
C SER A 25 -10.39 6.49 4.63
N PRO A 26 -10.39 7.70 4.03
CA PRO A 26 -9.33 8.10 3.12
C PRO A 26 -8.00 8.29 3.86
N LEU A 27 -6.89 8.11 3.15
CA LEU A 27 -5.57 8.43 3.70
C LEU A 27 -5.48 9.91 4.06
N THR A 28 -5.28 10.20 5.36
CA THR A 28 -5.01 11.56 5.86
C THR A 28 -3.53 11.81 6.12
N TYR A 29 -2.75 10.73 6.24
CA TYR A 29 -1.29 10.73 6.33
C TYR A 29 -0.74 9.86 5.21
N THR A 30 0.41 10.27 4.66
CA THR A 30 1.12 9.51 3.63
C THR A 30 2.61 9.51 3.90
N ASP A 31 3.28 8.39 3.60
CA ASP A 31 4.74 8.26 3.66
C ASP A 31 5.29 7.54 2.42
N TRP A 32 4.88 8.02 1.25
CA TRP A 32 5.28 7.46 -0.04
C TRP A 32 6.79 7.47 -0.23
N ALA A 33 7.29 6.40 -0.85
CA ALA A 33 8.63 6.40 -1.42
C ALA A 33 8.70 7.42 -2.57
N SER A 34 9.90 7.90 -2.88
CA SER A 34 10.08 8.84 -3.99
C SER A 34 9.57 8.22 -5.30
N GLY A 35 8.58 8.86 -5.91
CA GLY A 35 7.95 8.41 -7.15
C GLY A 35 6.64 7.64 -6.96
N GLU A 36 6.24 7.33 -5.72
CA GLU A 36 5.02 6.59 -5.41
C GLU A 36 3.86 7.51 -4.95
N PRO A 37 2.60 7.08 -5.10
CA PRO A 37 2.17 5.88 -5.82
C PRO A 37 2.27 6.07 -7.33
N ASN A 38 2.76 5.06 -8.05
CA ASN A 38 3.03 5.16 -9.49
C ASN A 38 2.07 4.35 -10.36
N ASN A 39 1.27 3.46 -9.76
CA ASN A 39 0.38 2.51 -10.38
C ASN A 39 0.99 1.82 -11.61
N GLU A 40 2.12 1.12 -11.43
CA GLU A 40 2.89 0.55 -12.54
C GLU A 40 1.99 -0.36 -13.39
N PHE A 41 2.01 -0.19 -14.70
CA PHE A 41 1.14 -0.92 -15.64
C PHE A 41 -0.37 -0.82 -15.36
N ASN A 42 -0.82 0.18 -14.59
CA ASN A 42 -2.21 0.34 -14.12
C ASN A 42 -2.74 -0.89 -13.36
N ASN A 43 -1.92 -1.55 -12.54
CA ASN A 43 -2.34 -2.75 -11.81
C ASN A 43 -1.88 -2.85 -10.33
N GLU A 44 -1.47 -1.74 -9.74
CA GLU A 44 -0.94 -1.69 -8.37
C GLU A 44 -1.94 -1.01 -7.43
N TYR A 45 -2.71 -1.82 -6.69
CA TYR A 45 -3.85 -1.34 -5.90
C TYR A 45 -3.75 -1.63 -4.41
N CYS A 46 -2.62 -2.21 -3.95
CA CYS A 46 -2.42 -2.57 -2.54
C CYS A 46 -1.19 -1.87 -1.96
N LEU A 47 -1.31 -1.36 -0.74
CA LEU A 47 -0.27 -0.60 -0.08
C LEU A 47 0.72 -1.51 0.67
N GLN A 48 2.01 -1.43 0.34
CA GLN A 48 3.07 -2.11 1.09
C GLN A 48 4.04 -1.13 1.74
N LEU A 49 4.60 -1.53 2.89
CA LEU A 49 5.85 -0.99 3.41
C LEU A 49 7.01 -1.69 2.72
N ARG A 50 7.97 -0.92 2.21
CA ARG A 50 9.11 -1.46 1.48
C ARG A 50 10.41 -1.19 2.24
N LYS A 51 10.96 -2.20 2.92
CA LYS A 51 12.18 -2.07 3.73
C LYS A 51 13.38 -1.48 2.97
N SER A 52 13.51 -1.74 1.67
CA SER A 52 14.63 -1.21 0.87
C SER A 52 14.63 0.31 0.70
N VAL A 53 13.55 0.99 1.08
CA VAL A 53 13.37 2.45 1.01
C VAL A 53 12.96 3.00 2.36
N ASP A 54 13.57 2.50 3.44
CA ASP A 54 13.32 2.93 4.82
C ASP A 54 11.85 2.78 5.24
N TYR A 55 11.25 1.65 4.86
CA TYR A 55 9.83 1.32 5.13
C TYR A 55 8.80 2.30 4.54
N LYS A 56 9.21 3.20 3.63
CA LYS A 56 8.28 4.04 2.87
C LYS A 56 7.32 3.23 2.01
N TRP A 57 6.20 3.86 1.69
CA TRP A 57 5.05 3.24 1.05
C TRP A 57 5.22 3.10 -0.45
N ASN A 58 4.63 2.05 -1.01
CA ASN A 58 4.61 1.72 -2.42
C ASN A 58 3.25 1.07 -2.69
N ASP A 59 2.53 1.48 -3.71
CA ASP A 59 1.43 0.70 -4.25
C ASP A 59 1.99 -0.49 -5.03
N TYR A 60 1.40 -1.67 -4.93
CA TYR A 60 1.94 -2.86 -5.58
C TYR A 60 0.84 -3.84 -5.98
N LEU A 61 1.21 -4.80 -6.83
CA LEU A 61 0.32 -5.87 -7.27
C LEU A 61 -0.18 -6.67 -6.06
N CYS A 62 -1.48 -6.56 -5.79
CA CYS A 62 -2.18 -7.25 -4.69
C CYS A 62 -2.03 -8.77 -4.71
N THR A 63 -1.72 -9.35 -5.87
CA THR A 63 -1.61 -10.81 -6.06
C THR A 63 -0.33 -11.40 -5.47
N TYR A 64 0.63 -10.57 -5.06
CA TYR A 64 1.87 -11.05 -4.44
C TYR A 64 1.65 -11.50 -2.99
N SER A 65 2.09 -12.72 -2.68
CA SER A 65 2.16 -13.19 -1.29
C SER A 65 3.30 -12.47 -0.55
N ARG A 66 2.97 -11.82 0.57
CA ARG A 66 3.90 -11.11 1.45
C ARG A 66 3.47 -11.27 2.91
N SER A 67 4.36 -10.95 3.84
CA SER A 67 3.97 -10.68 5.23
C SER A 67 2.98 -9.51 5.29
N TYR A 68 2.24 -9.39 6.38
CA TYR A 68 1.29 -8.30 6.59
C TYR A 68 1.28 -7.88 8.06
N ILE A 69 0.85 -6.65 8.31
CA ILE A 69 0.70 -6.09 9.66
C ILE A 69 -0.79 -5.94 9.94
N CYS A 70 -1.23 -6.48 11.08
CA CYS A 70 -2.59 -6.28 11.59
C CYS A 70 -2.64 -5.12 12.56
N GLU A 71 -3.75 -4.39 12.55
CA GLU A 71 -4.15 -3.47 13.60
C GLU A 71 -5.32 -4.09 14.38
N LYS A 72 -5.38 -3.83 15.68
CA LYS A 72 -6.55 -4.08 16.50
C LYS A 72 -6.69 -2.92 17.48
N GLN A 73 -7.91 -2.42 17.64
CA GLN A 73 -8.27 -1.45 18.68
C GLN A 73 -8.39 -2.11 20.05
#